data_AF-A0A1G0YG73-F1
#
_entry.id   AF-A0A1G0YG73-F1
#
_cell.length_a   1.000
_cell.length_b   1.000
_cell.length_c   1.000
_cell.angle_alpha   90.00
_cell.angle_beta   90.00
_cell.angle_gamma   90.00
#
_symmetry.space_group_name_H-M   'P 1'
#
loop_
_entity.id
_entity.type
_entity.pdbx_description
1 polymer ?
#
loop_
_entity_poly.entity_id
_entity_poly.type
_entity_poly.pdbx_seq_one_letter_code
_entity_poly.pdbx_strand_id
1 'polypeptide(L)'
;MIKIAWVLFVIISLGLLTPTVNADESSCQINMATLTETYFNFVEATPTNITVQFKTQGFRYVYSIDGSEPKVNQYGEFLSVPVGSTLTLIERDFRITFSALPDPIKNKGFRVSEIQDNRFRRKGIATNSAFMVITPARNQNQKTGDRAELRFVEPTVEAVHQVLQEQEVDK
;
A
#
# COMPACT_ATOMS: atom_id res chain seq x y z
N MET A 1 26.19 -19.55 72.28
CA MET A 1 24.74 -19.55 72.00
C MET A 1 24.52 -18.75 70.73
N ILE A 2 24.19 -19.46 69.65
CA ILE A 2 24.09 -18.95 68.28
C ILE A 2 22.61 -18.72 67.96
N LYS A 3 22.25 -17.52 67.51
CA LYS A 3 20.97 -17.26 66.84
C LYS A 3 21.26 -16.60 65.50
N ILE A 4 21.34 -17.44 64.47
CA ILE A 4 21.38 -17.04 63.07
C ILE A 4 19.93 -16.77 62.66
N ALA A 5 19.60 -15.49 62.48
CA ALA A 5 18.33 -15.08 61.90
C ALA A 5 18.43 -15.19 60.37
N TRP A 6 17.73 -16.16 59.81
CA TRP A 6 17.50 -16.29 58.38
C TRP A 6 16.49 -15.22 57.94
N VAL A 7 16.93 -14.20 57.20
CA VAL A 7 16.02 -13.30 56.49
C VAL A 7 15.90 -13.81 55.06
N LEU A 8 14.79 -14.50 54.81
CA LEU A 8 14.35 -14.91 53.49
C LEU A 8 13.82 -13.67 52.75
N PHE A 9 14.62 -13.07 51.87
CA PHE A 9 14.11 -12.07 50.93
C PHE A 9 13.53 -12.79 49.72
N VAL A 10 12.20 -12.86 49.65
CA VAL A 10 11.45 -13.30 48.48
C VAL A 10 11.67 -12.28 47.37
N ILE A 11 12.40 -12.66 46.33
CA ILE A 11 12.46 -11.90 45.08
C ILE A 11 11.12 -12.16 44.38
N ILE A 12 10.16 -11.25 44.58
CA ILE A 12 9.00 -11.16 43.70
C ILE A 12 9.53 -10.62 42.37
N SER A 13 9.86 -11.53 41.46
CA SER A 13 10.08 -11.21 40.06
C SER A 13 8.78 -10.60 39.54
N LEU A 14 8.72 -9.27 39.51
CA LEU A 14 7.72 -8.52 38.78
C LEU A 14 7.95 -8.86 37.31
N GLY A 15 7.30 -9.94 36.84
CA GLY A 15 7.21 -10.25 35.43
C GLY A 15 6.57 -9.05 34.77
N LEU A 16 7.38 -8.25 34.07
CA LEU A 16 6.92 -7.29 33.09
C LEU A 16 6.06 -8.08 32.11
N LEU A 17 4.75 -8.01 32.30
CA LEU A 17 3.75 -8.35 31.30
C LEU A 17 3.99 -7.37 30.16
N THR A 18 4.89 -7.72 29.25
CA THR A 18 4.89 -7.12 27.92
C THR A 18 3.49 -7.36 27.38
N PRO A 19 2.73 -6.31 27.01
CA PRO A 19 1.50 -6.55 26.27
C PRO A 19 1.91 -7.30 25.00
N THR A 20 1.54 -8.58 24.92
CA THR A 20 1.48 -9.29 23.66
C THR A 20 0.50 -8.49 22.80
N VAL A 21 1.06 -7.66 21.92
CA VAL A 21 0.33 -7.15 20.79
C VAL A 21 -0.06 -8.40 20.02
N ASN A 22 -1.26 -8.91 20.29
CA ASN A 22 -1.97 -9.74 19.33
C ASN A 22 -2.24 -8.80 18.16
N ALA A 23 -1.23 -8.67 17.30
CA ALA A 23 -1.41 -8.23 15.93
C ALA A 23 -2.33 -9.31 15.35
N ASP A 24 -3.60 -8.96 15.26
CA ASP A 24 -4.53 -9.66 14.40
C ASP A 24 -3.95 -9.43 12.99
N GLU A 25 -3.06 -10.32 12.56
CA GLU A 25 -2.37 -10.34 11.27
C GLU A 25 -3.38 -10.68 10.18
N SER A 26 -4.36 -9.81 10.00
CA SER A 26 -4.96 -9.60 8.69
C SER A 26 -3.95 -8.75 7.92
N SER A 27 -2.88 -9.38 7.43
CA SER A 27 -2.00 -8.77 6.44
C SER A 27 -2.81 -8.57 5.16
N CYS A 28 -3.64 -7.52 5.14
CA CYS A 28 -4.36 -7.10 3.95
C CYS A 28 -3.31 -6.54 2.99
N GLN A 29 -2.67 -7.45 2.25
CA GLN A 29 -1.70 -7.09 1.24
C GLN A 29 -2.43 -6.29 0.17
N ILE A 30 -2.00 -5.05 -0.05
CA ILE A 30 -2.56 -4.19 -1.08
C ILE A 30 -2.41 -4.91 -2.43
N ASN A 31 -3.54 -5.21 -3.06
CA ASN A 31 -3.62 -5.81 -4.38
C ASN A 31 -4.74 -5.16 -5.19
N MET A 32 -4.94 -5.61 -6.44
CA MET A 32 -5.97 -5.05 -7.33
C MET A 32 -7.38 -5.15 -6.73
N ALA A 33 -7.73 -6.29 -6.12
CA ALA A 33 -9.04 -6.49 -5.50
C ALA A 33 -9.24 -5.45 -4.38
N THR A 34 -8.29 -5.30 -3.46
CA THR A 34 -8.33 -4.28 -2.40
C THR A 34 -8.55 -2.88 -2.98
N LEU A 35 -7.83 -2.52 -4.05
CA LEU A 35 -7.99 -1.19 -4.65
C LEU A 35 -9.39 -0.97 -5.25
N THR A 36 -9.90 -1.97 -5.97
CA THR A 36 -11.20 -1.91 -6.64
C THR A 36 -12.39 -2.19 -5.74
N GLU A 37 -12.21 -2.82 -4.59
CA GLU A 37 -13.30 -3.02 -3.63
C GLU A 37 -13.45 -1.77 -2.77
N THR A 38 -12.34 -1.18 -2.31
CA THR A 38 -12.34 -0.10 -1.32
C THR A 38 -12.33 1.30 -1.93
N TYR A 39 -11.45 1.59 -2.90
CA TYR A 39 -11.18 2.98 -3.32
C TYR A 39 -11.76 3.34 -4.68
N PHE A 40 -11.69 2.42 -5.64
CA PHE A 40 -11.96 2.72 -7.05
C PHE A 40 -13.00 1.78 -7.65
N ASN A 41 -13.68 2.20 -8.70
CA ASN A 41 -14.49 1.29 -9.52
C ASN A 41 -13.60 0.42 -10.42
N PHE A 42 -12.53 1.00 -10.96
CA PHE A 42 -11.50 0.26 -11.68
C PHE A 42 -10.17 1.01 -11.65
N VAL A 43 -9.09 0.28 -11.95
CA VAL A 43 -7.73 0.79 -12.13
C VAL A 43 -7.17 0.20 -13.41
N GLU A 44 -6.74 1.04 -14.34
CA GLU A 44 -6.09 0.64 -15.59
C GLU A 44 -4.71 1.29 -15.72
N ALA A 45 -3.82 0.66 -16.49
CA ALA A 45 -2.50 1.20 -16.75
C ALA A 45 -2.22 1.39 -18.23
N THR A 46 -1.49 2.45 -18.49
CA THR A 46 -0.71 2.69 -19.70
C THR A 46 0.78 2.62 -19.32
N PRO A 47 1.71 2.58 -20.28
CA PRO A 47 3.14 2.58 -19.95
C PRO A 47 3.60 3.79 -19.14
N THR A 48 2.86 4.91 -19.17
CA THR A 48 3.28 6.20 -18.58
C THR A 48 2.36 6.71 -17.48
N ASN A 49 1.15 6.15 -17.34
CA ASN A 49 0.17 6.59 -16.35
C ASN A 49 -0.64 5.41 -15.81
N ILE A 50 -1.15 5.55 -14.60
CA ILE A 50 -2.35 4.82 -14.16
C ILE A 50 -3.57 5.71 -14.31
N THR A 51 -4.69 5.13 -14.71
CA THR A 51 -6.00 5.76 -14.69
C THR A 51 -6.84 5.07 -13.64
N VAL A 52 -7.36 5.83 -12.69
CA VAL A 52 -8.30 5.34 -11.68
C VAL A 52 -9.66 5.98 -11.91
N GLN A 53 -10.73 5.24 -11.66
CA GLN A 53 -12.07 5.80 -11.57
C GLN A 53 -12.55 5.72 -10.13
N PHE A 54 -12.88 6.86 -9.51
CA PHE A 54 -13.48 6.87 -8.18
C PHE A 54 -14.84 6.17 -8.18
N LYS A 55 -15.23 5.64 -7.02
CA LYS A 55 -16.56 5.04 -6.83
C LYS A 55 -17.68 6.01 -7.23
N THR A 56 -18.78 5.47 -7.74
CA THR A 56 -19.99 6.25 -8.07
C THR A 56 -20.87 6.52 -6.84
N GLN A 57 -20.56 5.91 -5.70
CA GLN A 57 -21.25 6.05 -4.42
C GLN A 57 -20.29 5.74 -3.26
N GLY A 58 -20.65 6.14 -2.04
CA GLY A 58 -19.87 5.85 -0.83
C GLY A 58 -19.02 7.03 -0.40
N PHE A 59 -17.79 6.76 0.04
CA PHE A 59 -16.90 7.80 0.58
C PHE A 59 -16.34 8.71 -0.50
N ARG A 60 -16.05 9.95 -0.11
CA ARG A 60 -15.26 10.90 -0.88
C ARG A 60 -13.91 11.09 -0.22
N TYR A 61 -12.90 11.25 -1.04
CA TYR A 61 -11.52 11.46 -0.68
C TYR A 61 -11.14 12.90 -0.99
N VAL A 62 -10.39 13.51 -0.08
CA VAL A 62 -9.54 14.66 -0.42
C VAL A 62 -8.29 14.10 -1.07
N TYR A 63 -8.00 14.49 -2.30
CA TYR A 63 -6.83 14.04 -3.03
C TYR A 63 -5.94 15.21 -3.49
N SER A 64 -4.66 14.91 -3.70
CA SER A 64 -3.69 15.80 -4.33
C SER A 64 -2.70 14.98 -5.16
N ILE A 65 -2.22 15.57 -6.26
CA ILE A 65 -1.11 15.01 -7.05
C ILE A 65 0.09 15.95 -6.91
N ASP A 66 1.26 15.42 -6.55
CA ASP A 66 2.51 16.15 -6.37
C ASP A 66 2.41 17.37 -5.44
N GLY A 67 1.56 17.28 -4.42
CA GLY A 67 1.33 18.36 -3.45
C GLY A 67 0.57 19.56 -4.01
N SER A 68 -0.08 19.41 -5.17
CA SER A 68 -1.05 20.39 -5.68
C SER A 68 -2.17 20.66 -4.68
N GLU A 69 -2.89 21.77 -4.91
CA GLU A 69 -4.01 22.17 -4.05
C GLU A 69 -5.00 21.00 -3.87
N PRO A 70 -5.29 20.58 -2.62
CA PRO A 70 -6.16 19.44 -2.38
C PRO A 70 -7.58 19.64 -2.90
N LYS A 71 -8.13 18.61 -3.53
CA LYS A 71 -9.49 18.62 -4.08
C LYS A 71 -10.30 17.44 -3.55
N VAL A 72 -11.59 17.64 -3.35
CA VAL A 72 -12.50 16.54 -3.06
C VAL A 72 -12.90 15.89 -4.39
N ASN A 73 -12.77 14.57 -4.49
CA ASN A 73 -13.17 13.86 -5.72
C ASN A 73 -14.68 13.95 -5.98
N GLN A 74 -15.06 13.86 -7.25
CA GLN A 74 -16.43 13.63 -7.69
C GLN A 74 -16.70 12.13 -7.83
N TYR A 75 -17.97 11.75 -7.73
CA TYR A 75 -18.38 10.36 -7.94
C TYR A 75 -18.21 9.96 -9.40
N GLY A 76 -17.55 8.82 -9.64
CA GLY A 76 -17.26 8.35 -11.00
C GLY A 76 -16.19 9.15 -11.75
N GLU A 77 -15.53 10.12 -11.11
CA GLU A 77 -14.42 10.89 -11.68
C GLU A 77 -13.29 9.97 -12.12
N PHE A 78 -12.74 10.23 -13.30
CA PHE A 78 -11.52 9.58 -13.79
C PHE A 78 -10.34 10.48 -13.48
N LEU A 79 -9.29 9.88 -12.91
CA LEU A 79 -8.05 10.57 -12.58
C LEU A 79 -6.89 9.82 -13.24
N SER A 80 -6.12 10.54 -14.04
CA SER A 80 -4.87 10.03 -14.62
C SER A 80 -3.69 10.49 -13.77
N VAL A 81 -2.81 9.56 -13.41
CA VAL A 81 -1.65 9.78 -12.55
C VAL A 81 -0.40 9.33 -13.30
N PRO A 82 0.50 10.27 -13.66
CA PRO A 82 1.74 9.91 -14.32
C PRO A 82 2.67 9.11 -13.43
N VAL A 83 3.37 8.14 -14.02
CA VAL A 83 4.43 7.39 -13.34
C VAL A 83 5.51 8.35 -12.84
N GLY A 84 5.96 8.14 -11.61
CA GLY A 84 6.90 9.03 -10.93
C GLY A 84 6.23 10.14 -10.11
N SER A 85 4.93 10.38 -10.30
CA SER A 85 4.17 11.33 -9.48
C SER A 85 3.77 10.71 -8.14
N THR A 86 3.30 11.56 -7.23
CA THR A 86 2.71 11.15 -5.95
C THR A 86 1.24 11.53 -5.89
N LEU A 87 0.35 10.55 -5.89
CA LEU A 87 -1.08 10.73 -5.61
C LEU A 87 -1.33 10.38 -4.13
N THR A 88 -1.87 11.33 -3.37
CA THR A 88 -2.31 11.10 -1.98
C THR A 88 -3.83 11.23 -1.90
N LEU A 89 -4.50 10.27 -1.26
CA LEU A 89 -5.92 10.30 -0.94
C LEU A 89 -6.07 10.21 0.57
N ILE A 90 -6.93 11.07 1.12
CA ILE A 90 -7.20 11.15 2.56
C ILE A 90 -8.70 11.09 2.79
N GLU A 91 -9.09 10.24 3.71
CA GLU A 91 -10.40 10.17 4.37
C GLU A 91 -10.12 10.16 5.89
N ARG A 92 -11.09 10.49 6.75
CA ARG A 92 -10.89 10.82 8.18
C ARG A 92 -9.84 9.97 8.91
N ASP A 93 -9.99 8.65 8.86
CA ASP A 93 -9.16 7.70 9.60
C ASP A 93 -8.17 6.97 8.67
N PHE A 94 -8.02 7.46 7.44
CA PHE A 94 -7.48 6.70 6.34
C PHE A 94 -6.63 7.52 5.38
N ARG A 95 -5.46 7.00 5.02
CA ARG A 95 -4.63 7.57 3.96
C ARG A 95 -4.10 6.49 3.04
N ILE A 96 -4.29 6.66 1.73
CA ILE A 96 -3.57 5.88 0.71
C ILE A 96 -2.72 6.80 -0.15
N THR A 97 -1.50 6.36 -0.41
CA THR A 97 -0.52 7.10 -1.19
C THR A 97 0.04 6.19 -2.27
N PHE A 98 -0.01 6.67 -3.50
CA PHE A 98 0.70 6.13 -4.66
C PHE A 98 1.91 7.04 -4.84
N SER A 99 3.10 6.50 -4.70
CA SER A 99 4.36 7.24 -4.80
C SER A 99 5.27 6.58 -5.83
N ALA A 100 6.27 7.31 -6.32
CA ALA A 100 7.29 6.72 -7.16
C ALA A 100 7.95 5.52 -6.45
N LEU A 101 8.29 4.49 -7.24
CA LEU A 101 9.14 3.42 -6.75
C LEU A 101 10.55 3.98 -6.43
N PRO A 102 11.34 3.30 -5.57
CA PRO A 102 12.72 3.72 -5.31
C PRO A 102 13.60 3.61 -6.58
N ASP A 103 14.71 4.34 -6.63
CA ASP A 103 15.74 4.09 -7.64
C ASP A 103 16.30 2.65 -7.48
N PRO A 104 16.65 1.95 -8.56
CA PRO A 104 16.66 2.39 -9.97
C PRO A 104 15.33 2.18 -10.71
N ILE A 105 14.29 1.68 -10.03
CA ILE A 105 13.01 1.24 -10.62
C ILE A 105 11.91 2.32 -10.60
N LYS A 106 12.24 3.57 -10.29
CA LYS A 106 11.27 4.68 -10.12
C LYS A 106 10.25 4.84 -11.24
N ASN A 107 10.62 4.52 -12.47
CA ASN A 107 9.78 4.67 -13.66
C ASN A 107 9.04 3.39 -14.06
N LYS A 108 8.98 2.39 -13.17
CA LYS A 108 8.39 1.06 -13.46
C LYS A 108 7.00 0.88 -12.83
N GLY A 109 6.49 1.87 -12.12
CA GLY A 109 5.20 1.80 -11.47
C GLY A 109 5.14 2.67 -10.21
N PHE A 110 4.40 2.20 -9.21
CA PHE A 110 4.13 2.94 -7.98
C PHE A 110 4.34 2.08 -6.74
N ARG A 111 4.89 2.68 -5.69
CA ARG A 111 4.72 2.16 -4.33
C ARG A 111 3.35 2.61 -3.83
N VAL A 112 2.49 1.65 -3.50
CA VAL A 112 1.20 1.91 -2.87
C VAL A 112 1.35 1.70 -1.37
N SER A 113 0.96 2.67 -0.57
CA SER A 113 1.04 2.60 0.90
C SER A 113 -0.26 3.08 1.52
N GLU A 114 -0.76 2.30 2.45
CA GLU A 114 -2.02 2.48 3.14
C GLU A 114 -1.72 2.67 4.63
N ILE A 115 -2.28 3.71 5.24
CA ILE A 115 -2.21 3.97 6.67
C ILE A 115 -3.64 4.07 7.19
N GLN A 116 -3.99 3.22 8.14
CA GLN A 116 -5.25 3.27 8.86
C GLN A 116 -4.99 3.70 10.31
N ASP A 117 -5.55 4.85 10.69
CA ASP A 117 -5.46 5.35 12.06
C ASP A 117 -6.66 4.88 12.89
N ASN A 118 -6.52 3.71 13.51
CA ASN A 118 -7.55 3.14 14.36
C ASN A 118 -7.35 3.49 15.85
N ARG A 119 -6.63 4.58 16.17
CA ARG A 119 -6.37 4.99 17.56
C ARG A 119 -7.65 5.26 18.35
N PHE A 120 -8.70 5.77 17.71
CA PHE A 120 -10.03 5.93 18.33
C PHE A 120 -10.62 4.62 18.84
N ARG A 121 -10.26 3.48 18.22
CA ARG A 121 -10.71 2.13 18.61
C ARG A 121 -9.71 1.39 19.49
N ARG A 122 -8.66 2.07 20.00
CA ARG A 122 -7.54 1.48 20.77
C ARG A 122 -6.77 0.38 20.01
N LYS A 123 -6.86 0.34 18.67
CA LYS A 123 -6.21 -0.68 17.83
C LYS A 123 -4.88 -0.23 17.22
N GLY A 124 -4.42 0.99 17.53
CA GLY A 124 -3.14 1.52 17.02
C GLY A 124 -3.23 1.99 15.55
N ILE A 125 -2.06 2.15 14.92
CA ILE A 125 -1.93 2.53 13.51
C ILE A 125 -1.53 1.28 12.72
N ALA A 126 -2.30 0.93 11.70
CA ALA A 126 -1.95 -0.14 10.76
C ALA A 126 -1.33 0.47 9.50
N THR A 127 -0.32 -0.19 8.95
CA THR A 127 0.34 0.25 7.71
C THR A 127 0.56 -0.93 6.79
N ASN A 128 -0.01 -0.85 5.58
CA ASN A 128 0.19 -1.84 4.52
C ASN A 128 0.93 -1.18 3.36
N SER A 129 1.74 -1.95 2.63
CA SER A 129 2.36 -1.44 1.41
C SER A 129 2.65 -2.55 0.41
N ALA A 130 2.60 -2.21 -0.88
CA ALA A 130 2.97 -3.08 -1.98
C ALA A 130 3.64 -2.26 -3.09
N PHE A 131 4.41 -2.93 -3.94
CA PHE A 131 4.86 -2.35 -5.20
C PHE A 131 3.90 -2.78 -6.31
N MET A 132 3.34 -1.79 -7.00
CA MET A 132 2.48 -1.96 -8.16
C MET A 132 3.31 -1.66 -9.40
N VAL A 133 3.68 -2.70 -10.14
CA VAL A 133 4.56 -2.65 -11.32
C VAL A 133 3.71 -2.63 -12.58
N ILE A 134 4.08 -1.76 -13.52
CA ILE A 134 3.47 -1.65 -14.84
C ILE A 134 4.30 -2.48 -15.81
N THR A 135 3.69 -3.52 -16.39
CA THR A 135 4.32 -4.39 -17.39
C THR A 135 3.61 -4.29 -18.73
N PRO A 136 4.28 -4.55 -19.86
CA PRO A 136 3.60 -4.68 -21.15
C PRO A 136 2.49 -5.73 -21.10
N ALA A 137 1.40 -5.55 -21.86
CA ALA A 137 0.33 -6.55 -21.93
C ALA A 137 0.78 -7.80 -22.71
N ARG A 138 0.46 -9.01 -22.21
CA ARG A 138 0.98 -10.30 -22.74
C ARG A 138 0.30 -10.81 -24.02
N ASN A 139 -0.75 -10.17 -24.57
CA ASN A 139 -1.53 -10.71 -25.69
C ASN A 139 -1.27 -10.06 -27.07
N GLN A 140 -0.97 -10.93 -28.04
CA GLN A 140 -0.27 -10.71 -29.32
C GLN A 140 -1.12 -10.29 -30.55
N ASN A 141 -2.38 -9.85 -30.41
CA ASN A 141 -3.25 -9.60 -31.59
C ASN A 141 -3.91 -8.22 -31.68
N GLN A 142 -3.47 -7.25 -30.89
CA GLN A 142 -3.91 -5.87 -31.03
C GLN A 142 -2.69 -4.97 -31.25
N LYS A 143 -2.89 -3.83 -31.91
CA LYS A 143 -1.94 -2.70 -31.88
C LYS A 143 -1.88 -2.18 -30.43
N THR A 144 -1.25 -2.96 -29.55
CA THR A 144 -1.29 -2.79 -28.09
C THR A 144 -0.09 -1.98 -27.59
N GLY A 145 0.18 -0.83 -28.23
CA GLY A 145 1.21 0.09 -27.76
C GLY A 145 0.81 0.83 -26.47
N ASP A 146 -0.50 0.95 -26.23
CA ASP A 146 -1.05 1.87 -25.23
C ASP A 146 -1.55 1.20 -23.95
N ARG A 147 -1.64 -0.15 -23.93
CA ARG A 147 -2.15 -0.90 -22.76
C ARG A 147 -1.03 -1.62 -22.03
N ALA A 148 -1.07 -1.53 -20.70
CA ALA A 148 -0.17 -2.19 -19.79
C ALA A 148 -0.94 -2.99 -18.74
N GLU A 149 -0.26 -4.00 -18.18
CA GLU A 149 -0.74 -4.82 -17.07
C GLU A 149 -0.21 -4.28 -15.74
N LEU A 150 -0.98 -4.48 -14.68
CA LEU A 150 -0.61 -4.11 -13.31
C LEU A 150 -0.33 -5.38 -12.51
N ARG A 151 0.91 -5.52 -12.04
CA ARG A 151 1.34 -6.63 -11.17
C ARG A 151 1.68 -6.09 -9.78
N PHE A 152 1.16 -6.73 -8.75
CA PHE A 152 1.48 -6.41 -7.35
C PHE A 152 2.53 -7.36 -6.83
N VAL A 153 3.59 -6.81 -6.25
CA VAL A 153 4.70 -7.58 -5.67
C VAL A 153 5.06 -7.04 -4.30
N GLU A 154 5.86 -7.81 -3.58
CA GLU A 154 6.48 -7.38 -2.33
C GLU A 154 7.24 -6.05 -2.53
N PRO A 155 7.30 -5.18 -1.52
CA PRO A 155 7.92 -3.87 -1.63
C PRO A 155 9.47 -3.93 -1.59
N THR A 156 10.05 -4.76 -2.46
CA THR A 156 11.48 -4.99 -2.63
C THR A 156 11.88 -4.78 -4.10
N VAL A 157 13.11 -4.33 -4.34
CA VAL A 157 13.60 -4.08 -5.71
C VAL A 157 13.79 -5.40 -6.46
N GLU A 158 14.18 -6.45 -5.72
CA GLU A 158 14.42 -7.80 -6.22
C GLU A 158 13.14 -8.41 -6.81
N ALA A 159 12.00 -8.27 -6.12
CA ALA A 159 10.72 -8.78 -6.61
C ALA A 159 10.27 -8.10 -7.91
N VAL A 160 10.56 -6.79 -8.04
CA VAL A 160 10.29 -6.05 -9.29
C VAL A 160 11.20 -6.53 -10.42
N HIS A 161 12.49 -6.73 -10.16
CA HIS A 161 13.40 -7.26 -11.17
C HIS A 161 13.00 -8.66 -11.62
N GLN A 162 12.58 -9.55 -10.72
CA GLN A 162 12.09 -10.88 -11.08
C GLN A 162 10.90 -10.80 -12.04
N VAL A 163 9.92 -9.95 -11.73
CA VAL A 163 8.75 -9.73 -12.61
C VAL A 163 9.14 -9.17 -13.97
N LEU A 164 10.12 -8.27 -14.03
CA LEU A 164 10.60 -7.70 -15.29
C LEU A 164 11.42 -8.71 -16.11
N GLN A 165 12.20 -9.60 -15.48
CA GLN A 165 12.97 -10.65 -16.14
C GLN A 165 12.07 -11.75 -16.73
N GLU A 166 11.00 -12.14 -16.03
CA GLU A 166 9.99 -13.08 -16.55
C GLU A 166 9.38 -12.62 -17.88
N GLN A 167 9.37 -11.31 -18.15
CA GLN A 167 8.83 -10.73 -19.39
C GLN A 167 9.84 -10.73 -20.55
N GLU A 168 11.13 -10.84 -20.27
CA GLU A 168 12.17 -10.88 -21.32
C GLU A 168 12.33 -12.29 -21.91
N VAL A 169 11.99 -13.34 -21.15
CA VAL A 169 12.10 -14.74 -21.59
C VAL A 169 10.99 -15.16 -22.56
N ASP A 170 9.86 -14.44 -22.58
CA ASP A 170 8.71 -14.73 -23.44
C ASP A 170 8.77 -14.05 -24.84
N LYS A 171 9.89 -13.40 -25.18
CA LYS A 171 10.15 -12.77 -26.49
C LYS A 171 11.08 -13.61 -27.35
#